data_AF-A0A0F9AY86-F1
#
_entry.id   AF-A0A0F9AY86-F1
#
_cell.length_a   1.000
_cell.length_b   1.000
_cell.length_c   1.000
_cell.angle_alpha   90.00
_cell.angle_beta   90.00
_cell.angle_gamma   90.00
#
_symmetry.space_group_name_H-M   'P 1'
#
loop_
_entity.id
_entity.type
_entity.pdbx_description
1 polymer ?
#
loop_
_entity_poly.entity_id
_entity_poly.type
_entity_poly.pdbx_seq_one_letter_code
_entity_poly.pdbx_strand_id
1 'polypeptide(L)'
;MSMEQAIITWIHLVSAAVWVGGTLFIGAVLAPLLKKMSMSLEERIQMMVLVGRRFNKIAVPSLIILIATGIYNSQQVIINPDSLLSTSYGSFLLVKIILVIALIIAFIVVCPLYRRQHNVYRIIICVCFGVNIQ
;
A
#
# COMPACT_ATOMS: atom_id res chain seq x y z
N MET A 1 -9.33 9.56 -24.93
CA MET A 1 -9.83 9.11 -23.61
C MET A 1 -11.11 9.86 -23.32
N SER A 2 -12.16 9.20 -22.86
CA SER A 2 -13.34 9.89 -22.34
C SER A 2 -12.98 10.59 -21.02
N MET A 3 -13.65 11.71 -20.72
CA MET A 3 -13.44 12.49 -19.49
C MET A 3 -13.58 11.63 -18.22
N GLU A 4 -14.52 10.68 -18.24
CA GLU A 4 -14.73 9.70 -17.17
C GLU A 4 -13.47 8.89 -16.84
N GLN A 5 -12.80 8.34 -17.86
CA GLN A 5 -11.59 7.52 -17.68
C GLN A 5 -10.43 8.33 -17.10
N ALA A 6 -10.32 9.60 -17.49
CA ALA A 6 -9.31 10.51 -16.94
C ALA A 6 -9.54 10.76 -15.45
N ILE A 7 -10.79 11.01 -15.04
CA ILE A 7 -11.15 11.23 -13.63
C ILE A 7 -10.88 9.97 -12.80
N ILE A 8 -11.28 8.79 -13.29
CA ILE A 8 -11.08 7.52 -12.56
C ILE A 8 -9.59 7.22 -12.42
N THR A 9 -8.80 7.46 -13.45
CA THR A 9 -7.34 7.30 -13.41
C THR A 9 -6.72 8.26 -12.41
N TRP A 10 -7.15 9.53 -12.40
CA TRP A 10 -6.66 10.51 -11.43
C TRP A 10 -6.98 10.10 -9.99
N ILE A 11 -8.22 9.66 -9.71
CA ILE A 11 -8.62 9.14 -8.40
C ILE A 11 -7.77 7.93 -8.00
N HIS A 12 -7.54 6.99 -8.92
CA HIS A 12 -6.70 5.81 -8.69
C HIS A 12 -5.28 6.21 -8.28
N LEU A 13 -4.66 7.15 -9.01
CA LEU A 13 -3.29 7.60 -8.74
C LEU A 13 -3.16 8.37 -7.44
N VAL A 14 -4.11 9.25 -7.11
CA VAL A 14 -4.13 9.96 -5.83
C VAL A 14 -4.29 8.98 -4.67
N SER A 15 -5.18 8.00 -4.82
CA SER A 15 -5.40 6.96 -3.81
C SER A 15 -4.16 6.09 -3.61
N ALA A 16 -3.46 5.74 -4.70
CA ALA A 16 -2.20 5.04 -4.66
C ALA A 16 -1.11 5.86 -3.95
N ALA A 17 -0.97 7.14 -4.28
CA ALA A 17 0.02 8.03 -3.69
C ALA A 17 -0.19 8.21 -2.17
N VAL A 18 -1.44 8.39 -1.73
CA VAL A 18 -1.78 8.49 -0.30
C VAL A 18 -1.43 7.20 0.43
N TRP A 19 -1.85 6.05 -0.09
CA TRP A 19 -1.65 4.77 0.58
C TRP A 19 -0.18 4.33 0.59
N VAL A 20 0.48 4.33 -0.57
CA VAL A 20 1.89 3.93 -0.71
C VAL A 20 2.81 4.95 -0.03
N GLY A 21 2.60 6.24 -0.27
CA GLY A 21 3.45 7.31 0.24
C GLY A 21 3.41 7.42 1.77
N GLY A 22 2.22 7.36 2.37
CA GLY A 22 2.08 7.40 3.83
C GLY A 22 2.67 6.16 4.51
N THR A 23 2.47 4.99 3.92
CA THR A 23 3.09 3.73 4.35
C THR A 23 4.62 3.81 4.32
N LEU A 24 5.18 4.30 3.20
CA LEU A 24 6.62 4.46 3.03
C LEU A 24 7.19 5.46 4.04
N PHE A 25 6.51 6.58 4.27
CA PHE A 25 6.93 7.56 5.27
C PHE A 25 7.00 6.97 6.68
N ILE A 26 5.97 6.22 7.10
CA ILE A 26 5.94 5.61 8.44
C ILE A 26 7.07 4.58 8.60
N GLY A 27 7.30 3.74 7.58
CA GLY A 27 8.31 2.69 7.64
C GLY A 27 9.75 3.19 7.46
N ALA A 28 9.99 4.05 6.47
CA ALA A 28 11.35 4.47 6.07
C ALA A 28 11.83 5.75 6.77
N VAL A 29 10.93 6.59 7.27
CA VAL A 29 11.29 7.87 7.91
C VAL A 29 10.96 7.85 9.40
N LEU A 30 9.70 7.62 9.76
CA LEU A 30 9.27 7.73 11.17
C LEU A 30 9.89 6.64 12.05
N ALA A 31 9.89 5.37 11.62
CA ALA A 31 10.46 4.27 12.40
C ALA A 31 11.96 4.46 12.73
N PRO A 32 12.85 4.78 11.77
CA PRO A 32 14.25 5.03 12.10
C PRO A 32 14.47 6.33 12.89
N LEU A 33 13.63 7.36 12.68
CA LEU A 33 13.67 8.59 13.47
C LEU A 33 13.43 8.29 14.96
N LEU A 34 12.34 7.59 15.28
CA LEU A 34 12.00 7.23 16.66
C LEU A 34 13.06 6.32 17.29
N LYS A 35 13.78 5.51 16.49
CA LYS A 35 14.89 4.69 16.99
C LYS A 35 16.06 5.53 17.50
N LYS A 36 16.32 6.68 16.88
CA LYS A 36 17.43 7.59 17.22
C LYS A 36 17.12 8.51 18.40
N MET A 37 15.84 8.69 18.75
CA MET A 37 15.44 9.51 19.90
C MET A 37 15.72 8.77 21.22
N SER A 38 16.07 9.49 22.28
CA SER A 38 16.29 8.95 23.64
C SER A 38 14.97 8.58 24.36
N MET A 39 14.04 7.96 23.64
CA MET A 39 12.75 7.48 24.15
C MET A 39 12.86 6.01 24.56
N SER A 40 12.09 5.60 25.57
CA SER A 40 11.94 4.19 25.92
C SER A 40 11.27 3.39 24.79
N LEU A 41 11.41 2.07 24.80
CA LEU A 41 10.78 1.21 23.79
C LEU A 41 9.25 1.35 23.78
N GLU A 42 8.66 1.54 24.95
CA GLU A 42 7.21 1.60 25.15
C GLU A 42 6.62 2.89 24.58
N GLU A 43 7.25 4.04 24.82
CA GLU A 43 6.83 5.32 24.23
C GLU A 43 6.94 5.31 22.70
N ARG A 44 7.99 4.70 22.14
CA ARG A 44 8.15 4.54 20.69
C ARG A 44 7.00 3.73 20.09
N ILE A 45 6.62 2.64 20.75
CA ILE A 45 5.49 1.79 20.35
C ILE A 45 4.18 2.58 20.40
N GLN A 46 3.91 3.28 21.50
CA GLN A 46 2.70 4.09 21.65
C GLN A 46 2.59 5.17 20.57
N MET A 47 3.69 5.86 20.25
CA MET A 47 3.74 6.86 19.17
C MET A 47 3.45 6.23 17.80
N MET A 48 4.07 5.09 17.50
CA MET A 48 3.81 4.36 16.24
C MET A 48 2.36 3.91 16.12
N VAL A 49 1.75 3.41 17.21
CA VAL A 49 0.33 3.03 17.23
C VAL A 49 -0.57 4.24 17.04
N LEU A 50 -0.28 5.37 17.69
CA LEU A 50 -1.08 6.58 17.59
C LEU A 50 -1.08 7.15 16.17
N VAL A 51 0.12 7.35 15.60
CA VAL A 51 0.28 7.82 14.21
C VAL A 51 -0.36 6.84 13.25
N GLY A 52 -0.13 5.55 13.47
CA GLY A 52 -0.69 4.49 12.67
C GLY A 52 -2.22 4.49 12.65
N ARG A 53 -2.87 4.58 13.80
CA ARG A 53 -4.34 4.67 13.91
C ARG A 53 -4.90 5.91 13.20
N ARG A 54 -4.21 7.05 13.27
CA ARG A 54 -4.62 8.28 12.56
C ARG A 54 -4.47 8.13 11.05
N PHE A 55 -3.34 7.61 10.58
CA PHE A 55 -3.12 7.35 9.16
C PHE A 55 -4.13 6.33 8.62
N ASN A 56 -4.42 5.28 9.38
CA ASN A 56 -5.35 4.22 8.98
C ASN A 56 -6.76 4.75 8.63
N LYS A 57 -7.24 5.80 9.32
CA LYS A 57 -8.51 6.47 8.99
C LYS A 57 -8.58 7.01 7.56
N ILE A 58 -7.43 7.33 6.96
CA ILE A 58 -7.32 7.83 5.58
C ILE A 58 -6.84 6.71 4.64
N ALA A 59 -5.90 5.90 5.12
CA ALA A 59 -5.29 4.82 4.35
C ALA A 59 -6.30 3.75 3.93
N VAL A 60 -7.20 3.32 4.82
CA VAL A 60 -8.22 2.29 4.48
C VAL A 60 -9.20 2.79 3.43
N PRO A 61 -9.84 3.97 3.56
CA PRO A 61 -10.66 4.52 2.48
C PRO A 61 -9.90 4.67 1.16
N SER A 62 -8.65 5.16 1.19
CA SER A 62 -7.84 5.26 -0.02
C SER A 62 -7.54 3.90 -0.65
N LEU A 63 -7.31 2.86 0.16
CA LEU A 63 -7.07 1.51 -0.33
C LEU A 63 -8.34 0.92 -0.98
N ILE A 64 -9.51 1.15 -0.38
CA ILE A 64 -10.80 0.72 -0.94
C ILE A 64 -11.03 1.38 -2.31
N ILE A 65 -10.83 2.69 -2.40
CA ILE A 65 -10.96 3.45 -3.65
C ILE A 65 -9.95 2.95 -4.69
N LEU A 66 -8.71 2.70 -4.28
CA LEU A 66 -7.66 2.19 -5.14
C LEU A 66 -8.03 0.82 -5.75
N ILE A 67 -8.58 -0.09 -4.94
CA ILE A 67 -9.03 -1.41 -5.38
C ILE A 67 -10.20 -1.26 -6.35
N ALA A 68 -11.23 -0.49 -5.98
CA ALA A 68 -12.42 -0.30 -6.81
C ALA A 68 -12.09 0.29 -8.19
N THR A 69 -11.29 1.35 -8.22
CA THR A 69 -10.83 1.98 -9.47
C THR A 69 -9.87 1.08 -10.25
N GLY A 70 -9.07 0.24 -9.58
CA GLY A 70 -8.20 -0.75 -10.22
C GLY A 70 -9.00 -1.84 -10.94
N ILE A 71 -10.09 -2.31 -10.33
CA ILE A 71 -11.01 -3.28 -10.94
C ILE A 71 -11.69 -2.66 -12.16
N TYR A 72 -12.21 -1.43 -12.03
CA TYR A 72 -12.84 -0.72 -13.13
C TYR A 72 -11.89 -0.56 -14.34
N ASN A 73 -10.65 -0.14 -14.09
CA ASN A 73 -9.65 -0.02 -15.17
C ASN A 73 -9.32 -1.38 -15.82
N SER A 74 -9.52 -2.50 -15.12
CA SER A 74 -9.18 -3.84 -15.63
C SER A 74 -10.33 -4.54 -16.38
N GLN A 75 -11.49 -3.89 -16.57
CA GLN A 75 -12.68 -4.49 -17.17
C GLN A 75 -12.45 -5.10 -18.55
N GLN A 76 -11.68 -4.44 -19.42
CA GLN A 76 -11.41 -4.92 -20.79
C GLN A 76 -10.73 -6.29 -20.80
N VAL A 77 -9.83 -6.53 -19.85
CA VAL A 77 -9.12 -7.80 -19.69
C VAL A 77 -10.01 -8.87 -19.08
N ILE A 78 -10.92 -8.50 -18.16
CA ILE A 78 -11.89 -9.43 -17.57
C ILE A 78 -12.85 -9.95 -18.64
N ILE A 79 -13.27 -9.08 -19.57
CA ILE A 79 -14.20 -9.43 -20.65
C ILE A 79 -13.50 -10.22 -21.75
N ASN A 80 -12.27 -9.84 -22.13
CA ASN A 80 -11.52 -10.49 -23.20
C ASN A 80 -10.09 -10.80 -22.73
N PRO A 81 -9.83 -11.98 -22.15
CA PRO A 81 -8.51 -12.33 -21.62
C PRO A 81 -7.43 -12.39 -22.71
N ASP A 82 -7.78 -12.70 -23.96
CA ASP A 82 -6.86 -12.68 -25.10
C ASP A 82 -6.26 -11.29 -25.36
N SER A 83 -6.94 -10.22 -24.89
CA SER A 83 -6.44 -8.84 -24.99
C SER A 83 -5.19 -8.58 -24.14
N LEU A 84 -4.89 -9.44 -23.15
CA LEU A 84 -3.70 -9.32 -22.29
C LEU A 84 -2.39 -9.43 -23.07
N LEU A 85 -2.34 -10.35 -24.03
CA LEU A 85 -1.12 -10.66 -24.78
C LEU A 85 -1.12 -10.06 -26.18
N SER A 86 -2.30 -9.75 -26.72
CA SER A 86 -2.46 -9.25 -28.10
C SER A 86 -2.42 -7.73 -28.21
N THR A 87 -2.57 -6.99 -27.10
CA THR A 87 -2.65 -5.52 -27.13
C THR A 87 -1.54 -4.85 -26.32
N SER A 88 -1.13 -3.66 -26.73
CA SER A 88 -0.19 -2.83 -25.95
C SER A 88 -0.74 -2.50 -24.57
N TYR A 89 -2.07 -2.28 -24.45
CA TYR A 89 -2.75 -2.09 -23.17
C TYR A 89 -2.60 -3.29 -22.25
N GLY A 90 -2.83 -4.50 -22.78
CA GLY A 90 -2.66 -5.75 -22.07
C GLY A 90 -1.25 -5.94 -21.51
N SER A 91 -0.22 -5.58 -22.30
CA SER A 91 1.18 -5.62 -21.86
C SER A 91 1.47 -4.66 -20.69
N PHE A 92 0.95 -3.42 -20.73
CA PHE A 92 1.07 -2.48 -19.60
C PHE A 92 0.35 -3.00 -18.35
N LEU A 93 -0.84 -3.58 -18.52
CA LEU A 93 -1.57 -4.18 -17.39
C LEU A 93 -0.83 -5.38 -16.81
N LEU A 94 -0.20 -6.21 -17.66
CA LEU A 94 0.57 -7.37 -17.24
C LEU A 94 1.79 -6.94 -16.42
N VAL A 95 2.54 -5.92 -16.86
CA VAL A 95 3.62 -5.31 -16.06
C VAL A 95 3.09 -4.81 -14.72
N LYS A 96 1.93 -4.13 -14.70
CA LYS A 96 1.29 -3.68 -13.46
C LYS A 96 0.97 -4.85 -12.51
N ILE A 97 0.44 -5.96 -13.03
CA ILE A 97 0.14 -7.15 -12.23
C ILE A 97 1.43 -7.77 -11.68
N ILE A 98 2.49 -7.91 -12.49
CA ILE A 98 3.79 -8.40 -12.04
C ILE A 98 4.35 -7.52 -10.92
N LEU A 99 4.28 -6.20 -11.07
CA LEU A 99 4.74 -5.26 -10.03
C LEU A 99 3.95 -5.40 -8.73
N VAL A 100 2.62 -5.57 -8.81
CA VAL A 100 1.78 -5.82 -7.62
C VAL A 100 2.17 -7.14 -6.96
N ILE A 101 2.39 -8.21 -7.72
CA ILE A 101 2.84 -9.50 -7.19
C ILE A 101 4.22 -9.36 -6.54
N ALA A 102 5.17 -8.68 -7.19
CA ALA A 102 6.49 -8.43 -6.63
C ALA A 102 6.42 -7.63 -5.32
N LEU A 103 5.52 -6.65 -5.23
CA LEU A 103 5.28 -5.89 -4.00
C LEU A 103 4.70 -6.76 -2.89
N ILE A 104 3.75 -7.65 -3.22
CA ILE A 104 3.20 -8.63 -2.28
C ILE A 104 4.28 -9.61 -1.80
N ILE A 105 5.12 -10.13 -2.70
CA ILE A 105 6.24 -11.01 -2.34
C ILE A 105 7.24 -10.26 -1.45
N ALA A 106 7.62 -9.04 -1.83
CA ALA A 106 8.49 -8.21 -1.01
C ALA A 106 7.89 -8.00 0.38
N PHE A 107 6.58 -7.72 0.47
CA PHE A 107 5.89 -7.65 1.75
C PHE A 107 5.97 -8.98 2.53
N ILE A 108 5.63 -10.12 1.92
CA ILE A 108 5.65 -11.44 2.54
C ILE A 108 7.05 -11.89 2.95
N VAL A 109 8.10 -11.47 2.26
CA VAL A 109 9.50 -11.88 2.53
C VAL A 109 10.19 -10.91 3.51
N VAL A 110 9.99 -9.61 3.35
CA VAL A 110 10.56 -8.58 4.23
C VAL A 110 9.88 -8.61 5.60
N CYS A 111 8.57 -8.89 5.67
CA CYS A 111 7.81 -8.93 6.91
C CYS A 111 8.36 -9.98 7.92
N PRO A 112 8.62 -11.25 7.56
CA PRO A 112 9.24 -12.25 8.42
C PRO A 112 10.72 -12.00 8.74
N LEU A 113 11.50 -11.47 7.80
CA LEU A 113 12.90 -11.12 8.05
C LEU A 113 13.00 -10.04 9.14
N TYR A 114 12.07 -9.09 9.12
CA TYR A 114 11.97 -8.05 10.15
C TYR A 114 11.29 -8.55 11.45
N ARG A 115 10.41 -9.55 11.35
CA ARG A 115 9.70 -10.17 12.50
C ARG A 115 10.64 -10.78 13.55
N ARG A 116 11.91 -11.03 13.22
CA ARG A 116 12.90 -11.61 14.14
C ARG A 116 13.51 -10.58 15.12
N GLN A 117 13.25 -9.28 14.96
CA GLN A 117 13.83 -8.23 15.81
C GLN A 117 12.81 -7.12 16.16
N HIS A 118 12.19 -7.24 17.34
CA HIS A 118 11.30 -6.30 18.07
C HIS A 118 9.88 -5.98 17.53
N ASN A 119 8.93 -5.84 18.48
CA ASN A 119 7.49 -5.60 18.32
C ASN A 119 7.07 -4.40 17.44
N VAL A 120 7.96 -3.45 17.14
CA VAL A 120 7.65 -2.19 16.44
C VAL A 120 7.27 -2.42 14.97
N TYR A 121 7.86 -3.40 14.30
CA TYR A 121 7.63 -3.64 12.87
C TYR A 121 6.31 -4.36 12.60
N ARG A 122 5.84 -5.15 13.57
CA ARG A 122 4.49 -5.70 13.57
C ARG A 122 3.44 -4.60 13.48
N ILE A 123 3.66 -3.50 14.21
CA ILE A 123 2.76 -2.33 14.21
C ILE A 123 2.81 -1.62 12.85
N ILE A 124 4.01 -1.40 12.28
CA ILE A 124 4.15 -0.83 10.93
C ILE A 124 3.34 -1.64 9.93
N ILE A 125 3.51 -2.96 9.92
CA ILE A 125 2.80 -3.85 9.01
C ILE A 125 1.28 -3.81 9.22
N CYS A 126 0.80 -3.83 10.46
CA CYS A 126 -0.63 -3.68 10.76
C CYS A 126 -1.18 -2.33 10.27
N VAL A 127 -0.40 -1.25 10.43
CA VAL A 127 -0.75 0.10 9.96
C VAL A 127 -0.81 0.18 8.44
N CYS A 128 0.18 -0.38 7.74
CA CYS A 128 0.25 -0.38 6.27
C CYS A 128 -0.95 -1.09 5.63
N PHE A 129 -1.46 -2.15 6.28
CA PHE A 129 -2.55 -2.99 5.75
C PHE A 129 -3.89 -2.76 6.42
N GLY A 130 -4.00 -1.75 7.28
CA GLY A 130 -5.24 -1.44 7.99
C GLY A 130 -5.70 -2.53 8.98
N VAL A 131 -4.84 -3.49 9.31
CA VAL A 131 -5.13 -4.60 10.23
C VAL A 131 -5.16 -4.06 11.65
N ASN A 132 -6.18 -4.44 12.42
CA ASN A 132 -6.40 -3.92 13.76
C ASN A 132 -5.21 -4.26 14.68
N ILE A 133 -4.67 -3.24 15.34
CA ILE A 133 -3.59 -3.37 16.32
C ILE A 133 -4.26 -3.65 17.66
N GLN A 134 -4.61 -4.92 17.89
CA GLN A 134 -4.96 -5.42 19.23
C GLN A 134 -3.71 -5.96 19.92
#